data_AF-A0A9Q1I1N1-F1
#
_entry.id   AF-A0A9Q1I1N1-F1
#
_cell.length_a   1.000
_cell.length_b   1.000
_cell.length_c   1.000
_cell.angle_alpha   90.00
_cell.angle_beta   90.00
_cell.angle_gamma   90.00
#
_symmetry.space_group_name_H-M   'P 1'
#
loop_
_entity.id
_entity.type
_entity.pdbx_description
1 polymer ?
#
loop_
_entity_poly.entity_id
_entity_poly.type
_entity_poly.pdbx_seq_one_letter_code
_entity_poly.pdbx_strand_id
1 'polypeptide(L)'
;MSGPLGQLFSGWSRPSAGPPGAPSGASRVPGESTFLDDHGAPSPRVLPFPSQVVYNRVGKCGSRTVVLLLRILAERHRFNLVSSDIHNKTRLTKHEQVDLMRNISNIPQPFLYTRHVHFLNFTRFRIEQPVYINIIRDPINPGMKDF
;
A
#
# COMPACT_ATOMS: atom_id res chain seq x y z
N MET A 1 -27.85 39.47 36.11
CA MET A 1 -27.97 40.95 36.12
C MET A 1 -26.65 41.46 35.55
N SER A 2 -26.61 41.68 34.24
CA SER A 2 -26.67 43.01 33.59
C SER A 2 -25.29 43.70 33.58
N GLY A 3 -24.75 43.96 32.38
CA GLY A 3 -23.53 44.76 32.13
C GLY A 3 -23.71 46.26 32.45
N PRO A 4 -22.97 47.23 31.83
CA PRO A 4 -22.62 47.21 30.40
C PRO A 4 -21.36 48.01 29.92
N LEU A 5 -21.13 47.95 28.59
CA LEU A 5 -20.77 48.99 27.59
C LEU A 5 -19.59 49.96 27.78
N GLY A 6 -18.77 50.10 26.72
CA GLY A 6 -18.03 51.34 26.42
C GLY A 6 -16.92 51.19 25.36
N GLN A 7 -17.17 51.71 24.16
CA GLN A 7 -16.26 51.76 23.00
C GLN A 7 -15.60 53.15 22.84
N LEU A 8 -14.46 53.19 22.12
CA LEU A 8 -13.98 54.20 21.14
C LEU A 8 -13.11 55.43 21.52
N PHE A 9 -12.32 55.82 20.49
CA PHE A 9 -11.51 57.04 20.21
C PHE A 9 -10.10 57.07 20.83
N SER A 10 -9.00 57.44 20.17
CA SER A 10 -8.68 58.41 19.09
C SER A 10 -7.26 58.06 18.54
N GLY A 11 -6.81 58.33 17.31
CA GLY A 11 -6.57 59.63 16.68
C GLY A 11 -5.12 59.74 16.14
N TRP A 12 -4.96 59.53 14.82
CA TRP A 12 -4.03 60.08 13.80
C TRP A 12 -2.60 60.55 14.19
N SER A 13 -1.52 60.21 13.45
CA SER A 13 -1.14 60.90 12.19
C SER A 13 0.04 60.21 11.43
N ARG A 14 0.00 60.22 10.10
CA ARG A 14 1.11 60.00 9.10
C ARG A 14 1.74 61.37 8.74
N PRO A 15 2.95 61.52 8.11
CA PRO A 15 3.40 60.89 6.84
C PRO A 15 4.96 60.67 6.81
N SER A 16 5.71 60.27 5.77
CA SER A 16 5.64 60.43 4.32
C SER A 16 6.75 59.62 3.62
N ALA A 17 6.57 59.40 2.31
CA ALA A 17 7.60 59.23 1.26
C ALA A 17 8.43 57.92 1.16
N GLY A 18 8.15 57.14 0.10
CA GLY A 18 9.16 56.33 -0.59
C GLY A 18 9.82 57.13 -1.73
N PRO A 19 10.28 56.46 -2.80
CA PRO A 19 11.57 55.77 -2.98
C PRO A 19 12.43 56.53 -4.03
N PRO A 20 13.67 56.14 -4.42
CA PRO A 20 13.84 55.11 -5.46
C PRO A 20 15.23 54.39 -5.49
N GLY A 21 15.35 53.34 -6.30
CA GLY A 21 16.64 52.96 -6.90
C GLY A 21 17.13 51.54 -6.60
N ALA A 22 16.75 50.59 -7.45
CA ALA A 22 17.62 49.46 -7.80
C ALA A 22 18.57 49.94 -8.93
N PRO A 23 19.79 49.39 -9.10
CA PRO A 23 19.89 48.05 -9.69
C PRO A 23 21.09 47.17 -9.26
N SER A 24 20.87 45.86 -9.40
CA SER A 24 21.81 44.79 -9.80
C SER A 24 23.23 44.73 -9.20
N GLY A 25 23.43 43.73 -8.33
CA GLY A 25 24.73 43.11 -8.04
C GLY A 25 24.51 41.66 -7.60
N ALA A 26 24.83 40.72 -8.48
CA ALA A 26 24.60 39.29 -8.29
C ALA A 26 25.61 38.68 -7.32
N SER A 27 25.12 37.99 -6.28
CA SER A 27 25.56 36.65 -5.87
C SER A 27 24.67 36.19 -4.71
N ARG A 28 23.60 35.45 -5.04
CA ARG A 28 22.79 34.74 -4.05
C ARG A 28 22.89 33.26 -4.38
N VAL A 29 23.44 32.51 -3.44
CA VAL A 29 23.50 31.05 -3.47
C VAL A 29 22.07 30.51 -3.60
N PRO A 30 21.71 29.71 -4.62
CA PRO A 30 20.40 29.11 -4.71
C PRO A 30 20.41 27.81 -3.91
N GLY A 31 19.89 27.86 -2.68
CA GLY A 31 19.78 26.70 -1.80
C GLY A 31 18.43 26.56 -1.12
N GLU A 32 17.41 27.32 -1.51
CA GLU A 32 16.04 27.15 -1.03
C GLU A 32 15.16 26.61 -2.15
N SER A 33 14.67 25.39 -1.94
CA SER A 33 13.67 24.74 -2.78
C SER A 33 12.41 25.60 -2.85
N THR A 34 12.01 26.00 -4.05
CA THR A 34 10.77 26.75 -4.32
C THR A 34 9.51 25.88 -4.27
N PHE A 35 9.59 24.65 -3.77
CA PHE A 35 8.40 23.83 -3.55
C PHE A 35 7.68 24.38 -2.31
N LEU A 36 6.84 25.40 -2.52
CA LEU A 36 5.65 25.56 -1.71
C LEU A 36 4.87 24.25 -1.85
N ASP A 37 4.84 23.44 -0.79
CA ASP A 37 3.94 22.30 -0.66
C ASP A 37 2.49 22.82 -0.57
N ASP A 38 1.92 23.25 -1.70
CA ASP A 38 0.50 23.60 -1.85
C ASP A 38 -0.41 22.35 -1.88
N HIS A 39 0.18 21.17 -1.74
CA HIS A 39 -0.56 19.95 -1.51
C HIS A 39 -0.89 19.87 -0.02
N GLY A 40 -2.04 20.46 0.37
CA GLY A 40 -2.65 20.19 1.67
C GLY A 40 -2.58 18.69 1.98
N ALA A 41 -2.29 18.34 3.25
CA ALA A 41 -1.98 16.98 3.68
C ALA A 41 -2.87 15.98 2.93
N PRO A 42 -2.30 15.02 2.17
CA PRO A 42 -3.11 14.10 1.41
C PRO A 42 -4.08 13.47 2.40
N SER A 43 -5.37 13.64 2.16
CA SER A 43 -6.37 12.95 2.98
C SER A 43 -5.95 11.49 3.00
N PRO A 44 -5.83 10.86 4.19
CA PRO A 44 -5.42 9.46 4.24
C PRO A 44 -6.49 8.68 3.49
N ARG A 45 -6.20 8.35 2.23
CA ARG A 45 -7.02 7.46 1.42
C ARG A 45 -6.82 6.09 2.04
N VAL A 46 -7.56 5.83 3.12
CA VAL A 46 -7.72 4.49 3.65
C VAL A 46 -8.53 3.76 2.59
N LEU A 47 -7.82 3.16 1.63
CA LEU A 47 -8.44 2.19 0.74
C LEU A 47 -9.10 1.13 1.64
N PRO A 48 -10.33 0.68 1.34
CA PRO A 48 -10.91 -0.44 2.07
C PRO A 48 -9.88 -1.57 2.02
N PHE A 49 -9.46 -2.05 3.19
CA PHE A 49 -8.45 -3.11 3.27
C PHE A 49 -8.91 -4.28 2.40
N PRO A 50 -8.04 -4.82 1.53
CA PRO A 50 -8.45 -5.91 0.65
C PRO A 50 -8.88 -7.10 1.49
N SER A 51 -10.13 -7.53 1.31
CA SER A 51 -10.73 -8.65 2.04
C SER A 51 -10.31 -10.02 1.46
N GLN A 52 -9.68 -10.03 0.28
CA GLN A 52 -9.28 -11.24 -0.42
C GLN A 52 -7.83 -11.11 -0.88
N VAL A 53 -6.94 -11.90 -0.27
CA VAL A 53 -5.51 -11.92 -0.60
C VAL A 53 -5.08 -13.33 -1.01
N VAL A 54 -4.30 -13.43 -2.08
CA VAL A 54 -3.67 -14.68 -2.53
C VAL A 54 -2.16 -14.53 -2.47
N TYR A 55 -1.52 -15.36 -1.66
CA TYR A 55 -0.06 -15.52 -1.63
C TYR A 55 0.35 -16.71 -2.51
N ASN A 56 0.72 -16.42 -3.76
CA ASN A 56 1.16 -17.43 -4.72
C ASN A 56 2.66 -17.75 -4.55
N ARG A 57 2.96 -18.58 -3.55
CA ARG A 57 4.32 -18.88 -3.07
C ARG A 57 5.26 -19.39 -4.17
N VAL A 58 6.46 -18.83 -4.23
CA VAL A 58 7.58 -19.35 -5.02
C VAL A 58 8.46 -20.28 -4.17
N GLY A 59 8.95 -21.36 -4.78
CA GLY A 59 9.81 -22.34 -4.10
C GLY A 59 11.16 -21.73 -3.70
N LYS A 60 11.69 -22.11 -2.53
CA LYS A 60 13.01 -21.70 -2.03
C LYS A 60 13.21 -20.18 -1.83
N CYS A 61 12.13 -19.39 -1.80
CA CYS A 61 12.15 -17.95 -1.54
C CYS A 61 11.73 -17.56 -0.10
N GLY A 62 12.01 -18.43 0.89
CA GLY A 62 11.69 -18.13 2.30
C GLY A 62 10.20 -18.23 2.68
N SER A 63 9.38 -18.89 1.87
CA SER A 63 7.92 -18.94 2.07
C SER A 63 7.47 -19.58 3.39
N ARG A 64 8.28 -20.45 4.00
CA ARG A 64 7.99 -21.09 5.30
C ARG A 64 7.91 -20.05 6.43
N THR A 65 8.88 -19.14 6.50
CA THR A 65 8.92 -18.07 7.50
C THR A 65 7.75 -17.11 7.33
N VAL A 66 7.42 -16.77 6.07
CA VAL A 66 6.29 -15.89 5.75
C VAL A 66 4.97 -16.50 6.21
N VAL A 67 4.74 -17.80 5.94
CA VAL A 67 3.51 -18.47 6.39
C VAL A 67 3.40 -18.51 7.92
N LEU A 68 4.53 -18.66 8.64
CA LEU A 68 4.51 -18.59 10.11
C LEU A 68 4.13 -17.19 10.60
N LEU A 69 4.71 -16.14 10.02
CA LEU A 69 4.33 -14.76 10.31
C LEU A 69 2.84 -14.51 10.03
N LEU A 70 2.33 -15.00 8.89
CA LEU A 70 0.92 -14.87 8.53
C LEU A 70 -0.02 -15.58 9.50
N ARG A 71 0.39 -16.70 10.11
CA ARG A 71 -0.40 -17.36 11.17
C ARG A 71 -0.56 -16.45 12.39
N ILE A 72 0.54 -15.86 12.86
CA ILE A 72 0.53 -14.93 13.99
C ILE A 72 -0.35 -13.71 13.69
N LEU A 73 -0.25 -13.18 12.46
CA LEU A 73 -1.08 -12.06 12.02
C LEU A 73 -2.55 -12.44 11.88
N ALA A 74 -2.86 -13.66 11.43
CA ALA A 74 -4.23 -14.14 11.30
C ALA A 74 -4.92 -14.21 12.66
N GLU A 75 -4.23 -14.72 13.69
CA GLU A 75 -4.73 -14.76 15.06
C GLU A 75 -4.95 -13.35 15.62
N ARG A 76 -3.99 -12.44 15.40
CA ARG A 76 -4.05 -11.06 15.91
C ARG A 76 -5.12 -10.22 15.25
N HIS A 77 -5.29 -10.35 13.93
CA HIS A 77 -6.16 -9.50 13.11
C HIS A 77 -7.46 -10.19 12.68
N ARG A 78 -7.69 -11.44 13.12
CA ARG A 78 -8.93 -12.22 12.91
C ARG A 78 -9.34 -12.39 11.44
N PHE A 79 -8.40 -12.79 10.59
CA PHE A 79 -8.69 -13.19 9.20
C PHE A 79 -8.46 -14.68 8.99
N ASN A 80 -9.10 -15.24 7.95
CA ASN A 80 -8.98 -16.65 7.62
C ASN A 80 -7.69 -16.92 6.85
N LEU A 81 -6.74 -17.66 7.44
CA LEU A 81 -5.56 -18.14 6.73
C LEU A 81 -5.80 -19.56 6.22
N VAL A 82 -5.88 -19.72 4.90
CA VAL A 82 -6.16 -21.01 4.25
C VAL A 82 -4.96 -21.44 3.41
N SER A 83 -4.48 -22.67 3.61
CA SER A 83 -3.44 -23.27 2.78
C SER A 83 -4.00 -24.48 2.04
N SER A 84 -3.56 -24.67 0.80
CA SER A 84 -3.85 -25.92 0.09
C SER A 84 -2.90 -27.03 0.51
N ASP A 85 -3.44 -28.24 0.65
CA ASP A 85 -2.66 -29.48 0.86
C ASP A 85 -1.90 -29.92 -0.40
N ILE A 86 -2.15 -29.27 -1.55
CA ILE A 86 -1.47 -29.58 -2.80
C ILE A 86 -0.32 -28.58 -3.00
N HIS A 87 0.89 -29.03 -2.69
CA HIS A 87 2.13 -28.24 -2.72
C HIS A 87 3.00 -28.46 -3.97
N ASN A 88 2.89 -29.62 -4.62
CA ASN A 88 3.81 -30.06 -5.68
C ASN A 88 3.30 -29.80 -7.09
N LYS A 89 2.02 -29.44 -7.25
CA LYS A 89 1.40 -29.16 -8.55
C LYS A 89 1.22 -27.66 -8.78
N THR A 90 2.21 -27.06 -9.44
CA THR A 90 2.24 -25.63 -9.78
C THR A 90 1.50 -25.29 -11.08
N ARG A 91 1.56 -26.20 -12.07
CA ARG A 91 0.87 -26.10 -13.37
C ARG A 91 -0.44 -26.87 -13.29
N LEU A 92 -1.54 -26.13 -13.40
CA LEU A 92 -2.89 -26.66 -13.36
C LEU A 92 -3.51 -26.67 -14.76
N THR A 93 -4.28 -27.70 -15.08
CA THR A 93 -5.13 -27.73 -16.28
C THR A 93 -6.24 -26.68 -16.16
N LYS A 94 -6.88 -26.32 -17.28
CA LYS A 94 -7.95 -25.30 -17.27
C LYS A 94 -9.09 -25.65 -16.30
N HIS A 95 -9.50 -26.91 -16.26
CA HIS A 95 -10.55 -27.37 -15.33
C HIS A 95 -10.12 -27.19 -13.88
N GLU A 96 -8.91 -27.65 -13.52
CA GLU A 96 -8.37 -27.50 -12.17
C GLU A 96 -8.18 -26.03 -11.75
N GLN A 97 -7.83 -25.15 -12.71
CA GLN A 97 -7.76 -23.72 -12.44
C GLN A 97 -9.13 -23.16 -12.07
N VAL A 98 -10.17 -23.54 -12.82
CA VAL A 98 -11.55 -23.10 -12.56
C VAL A 98 -12.03 -23.60 -11.20
N ASP A 99 -11.82 -24.88 -10.91
CA ASP A 99 -12.25 -25.47 -9.63
C ASP A 99 -11.51 -24.83 -8.46
N LEU A 100 -10.21 -24.57 -8.62
CA LEU A 100 -9.44 -23.86 -7.61
C LEU A 100 -9.93 -22.41 -7.41
N MET A 101 -10.21 -21.67 -8.47
CA MET A 101 -10.73 -20.30 -8.37
C MET A 101 -12.09 -20.28 -7.66
N ARG A 102 -12.99 -21.23 -7.97
CA ARG A 102 -14.28 -21.38 -7.28
C ARG A 102 -14.09 -21.69 -5.80
N ASN A 103 -13.19 -22.62 -5.48
CA ASN A 103 -12.90 -22.99 -4.09
C ASN A 103 -12.36 -21.79 -3.30
N ILE A 104 -11.47 -20.99 -3.88
CA ILE A 104 -10.95 -19.77 -3.26
C ILE A 104 -12.07 -18.74 -3.05
N SER A 105 -12.96 -18.59 -4.03
CA SER A 105 -14.06 -17.61 -3.98
C SER A 105 -15.11 -17.94 -2.90
N ASN A 106 -15.20 -19.21 -2.49
CA ASN A 106 -16.12 -19.66 -1.44
C ASN A 106 -15.55 -19.49 -0.02
N ILE A 107 -14.30 -19.02 0.13
CA ILE A 107 -13.69 -18.83 1.45
C ILE A 107 -14.33 -17.61 2.15
N PRO A 108 -14.74 -17.72 3.42
CA PRO A 108 -15.26 -16.58 4.18
C PRO A 108 -14.25 -15.43 4.27
N GLN A 109 -14.68 -14.23 3.92
CA GLN A 109 -13.85 -13.02 3.97
C GLN A 109 -13.85 -12.42 5.40
N PRO A 110 -12.75 -11.77 5.84
CA PRO A 110 -11.50 -11.58 5.11
C PRO A 110 -10.62 -12.84 5.13
N PHE A 111 -9.92 -13.12 4.02
CA PHE A 111 -9.04 -14.28 3.92
C PHE A 111 -7.69 -13.99 3.25
N LEU A 112 -6.71 -14.81 3.60
CA LEU A 112 -5.46 -14.97 2.89
C LEU A 112 -5.28 -16.44 2.49
N TYR A 113 -5.25 -16.69 1.19
CA TYR A 113 -5.05 -18.02 0.63
C TYR A 113 -3.59 -18.20 0.20
N THR A 114 -2.96 -19.30 0.57
CA THR A 114 -1.55 -19.59 0.25
C THR A 114 -1.39 -20.92 -0.47
N ARG A 115 -0.71 -20.90 -1.63
CA ARG A 115 -0.36 -22.10 -2.40
C ARG A 115 0.85 -21.89 -3.29
N HIS A 116 1.61 -22.95 -3.55
CA HIS A 116 2.61 -22.99 -4.62
C HIS A 116 1.90 -23.23 -5.97
N VAL A 117 1.45 -22.15 -6.61
CA VAL A 117 0.74 -22.20 -7.89
C VAL A 117 1.14 -20.99 -8.74
N HIS A 118 1.10 -21.14 -10.07
CA HIS A 118 1.24 -19.99 -10.96
C HIS A 118 0.06 -19.02 -10.81
N PHE A 119 0.25 -17.80 -11.30
CA PHE A 119 -0.80 -16.79 -11.33
C PHE A 119 -2.07 -17.33 -12.01
N LEU A 120 -3.22 -17.09 -11.37
CA LEU A 120 -4.54 -17.44 -11.88
C LEU A 120 -5.29 -16.15 -12.18
N ASN A 121 -5.80 -16.06 -13.41
CA ASN A 121 -6.61 -14.93 -13.85
C ASN A 121 -8.10 -15.22 -13.58
N PHE A 122 -8.64 -14.64 -12.51
CA PHE A 122 -10.03 -14.80 -12.07
C PHE A 122 -11.00 -14.03 -12.99
N THR A 123 -10.55 -12.90 -13.56
CA THR A 123 -11.38 -12.07 -14.44
C THR A 123 -11.82 -12.80 -15.72
N ARG A 124 -11.04 -13.79 -16.18
CA ARG A 124 -11.43 -14.67 -17.31
C ARG A 124 -12.73 -15.42 -17.07
N PHE A 125 -13.11 -15.62 -15.82
CA PHE A 125 -14.32 -16.33 -15.41
C PHE A 125 -15.35 -15.40 -14.76
N ARG A 126 -15.21 -14.07 -14.93
CA ARG A 126 -16.09 -13.05 -14.32
C ARG A 126 -16.13 -13.12 -12.78
N ILE A 127 -15.07 -13.63 -12.18
CA ILE A 127 -14.88 -13.64 -10.72
C ILE A 127 -14.04 -12.41 -10.35
N GLU A 128 -14.32 -11.83 -9.19
CA GLU A 128 -13.50 -10.77 -8.62
C GLU A 128 -12.04 -11.22 -8.46
N GLN A 129 -11.12 -10.36 -8.86
CA GLN A 129 -9.70 -10.67 -8.82
C GLN A 129 -9.16 -10.36 -7.41
N PRO A 130 -8.71 -11.36 -6.64
CA PRO A 130 -8.11 -11.11 -5.33
C PRO A 130 -6.77 -10.39 -5.49
N VAL A 131 -6.35 -9.71 -4.42
CA VAL A 131 -5.02 -9.08 -4.38
C VAL A 131 -3.95 -10.15 -4.31
N TYR A 132 -2.99 -10.11 -5.24
CA TYR A 132 -1.86 -11.04 -5.25
C TYR A 132 -0.67 -10.44 -4.51
N ILE A 133 -0.07 -11.25 -3.64
CA ILE A 133 1.24 -10.99 -3.07
C ILE A 133 2.17 -12.14 -3.43
N ASN A 134 3.45 -11.83 -3.67
CA ASN A 134 4.47 -12.83 -3.89
C ASN A 134 5.80 -12.35 -3.30
N ILE A 135 6.67 -13.29 -2.97
CA ILE A 135 8.03 -13.02 -2.49
C ILE A 135 8.97 -13.86 -3.34
N ILE A 136 9.89 -13.17 -4.00
CA ILE A 136 10.94 -13.75 -4.83
C ILE A 136 12.30 -13.43 -4.22
N ARG A 137 13.29 -14.28 -4.50
CA ARG A 137 14.70 -14.06 -4.15
C ARG A 137 15.49 -13.88 -5.43
N ASP A 138 16.58 -13.13 -5.36
CA ASP A 138 17.54 -13.05 -6.46
C ASP A 138 17.96 -14.45 -6.93
N PRO A 139 18.05 -14.65 -8.26
CA PRO A 139 18.52 -15.91 -8.81
C PRO A 139 20.01 -16.06 -8.48
N ILE A 140 20.32 -16.86 -7.45
CA ILE A 140 21.68 -17.34 -7.24
C ILE A 140 22.15 -18.15 -8.46
N ASN A 141 23.43 -18.02 -8.79
CA ASN A 141 24.05 -18.72 -9.92
C ASN A 141 23.67 -20.21 -9.92
N PRO A 142 23.40 -20.82 -11.08
CA PRO A 142 22.89 -22.19 -11.18
C PRO A 142 23.71 -23.25 -10.44
N GLY A 143 24.99 -23.00 -10.15
CA GLY A 143 25.89 -23.92 -9.45
C GLY A 143 25.77 -23.97 -7.92
N MET A 144 24.92 -23.18 -7.28
CA MET A 144 24.75 -23.17 -5.81
C MET A 144 23.36 -23.62 -5.35
N LYS A 145 22.67 -24.45 -6.15
CA LYS A 145 21.32 -24.94 -5.81
C LYS A 145 21.29 -26.30 -5.10
N ASP A 146 22.42 -27.04 -5.11
CA ASP A 146 22.50 -28.44 -4.69
C ASP A 146 23.49 -28.73 -3.53
N PHE A 147 23.85 -27.74 -2.73
CA PHE A 147 24.59 -27.97 -1.47
C PHE A 147 23.69 -27.80 -0.25
#